data_AF-A0A847CRI8-F1
#
_entry.id   AF-A0A847CRI8-F1
#
_cell.length_a   1.000
_cell.length_b   1.000
_cell.length_c   1.000
_cell.angle_alpha   90.00
_cell.angle_beta   90.00
_cell.angle_gamma   90.00
#
_symmetry.space_group_name_H-M   'P 1'
#
loop_
_entity.id
_entity.type
_entity.pdbx_description
1 polymer ?
#
loop_
_entity_poly.entity_id
_entity_poly.type
_entity_poly.pdbx_seq_one_letter_code
_entity_poly.pdbx_strand_id
1 'polypeptide(L)'
;MAMVPEGQQAGGPVNVELLIGSLDSTACTFTPAKKDLLVVIEANDKAVYDSTVCKASFLASPVVIAEGFGTLVRTTWSGRGSGKACSPAEGFVNGGKFTLKVSAFGGEPDQTEFSLAAAPKPTPTPTPTPTATATSPSAPTPTTSPLPTTKPTAQGSEQD
;
A
#
# COMPACT_ATOMS: atom_id res chain seq x y z
N MET A 1 -28.07 -1.87 0.15
CA MET A 1 -27.35 -2.00 1.43
C MET A 1 -25.86 -2.07 1.18
N ALA A 2 -25.06 -1.39 1.99
CA ALA A 2 -23.60 -1.35 1.93
C ALA A 2 -23.03 -1.78 3.28
N MET A 3 -21.94 -2.55 3.23
CA MET A 3 -21.25 -3.02 4.44
C MET A 3 -19.76 -3.17 4.20
N VAL A 4 -18.99 -3.04 5.28
CA VAL A 4 -17.55 -3.31 5.30
C VAL A 4 -17.34 -4.43 6.31
N PRO A 5 -16.85 -5.61 5.89
CA PRO A 5 -16.55 -6.70 6.81
C PRO A 5 -15.62 -6.25 7.94
N GLU A 6 -15.84 -6.78 9.14
CA GLU A 6 -15.02 -6.48 10.32
C GLU A 6 -13.60 -7.05 10.21
N GLY A 7 -12.70 -6.60 11.08
CA GLY A 7 -11.32 -7.12 11.18
C GLY A 7 -10.36 -6.63 10.10
N GLN A 8 -10.81 -5.74 9.22
CA GLN A 8 -9.97 -5.17 8.17
C GLN A 8 -8.99 -4.13 8.72
N GLN A 9 -7.86 -3.96 8.02
CA GLN A 9 -6.75 -3.11 8.43
C GLN A 9 -6.59 -1.92 7.49
N ALA A 10 -6.14 -0.81 8.04
CA ALA A 10 -5.65 0.33 7.30
C ALA A 10 -4.29 0.02 6.62
N GLY A 11 -3.83 0.90 5.73
CA GLY A 11 -2.55 0.71 5.01
C GLY A 11 -2.63 -0.17 3.76
N GLY A 12 -3.83 -0.59 3.36
CA GLY A 12 -4.06 -1.44 2.20
C GLY A 12 -5.51 -1.42 1.72
N PRO A 13 -5.84 -2.26 0.73
CA PRO A 13 -7.18 -2.38 0.21
C PRO A 13 -8.18 -2.88 1.26
N VAL A 14 -9.38 -2.31 1.25
CA VAL A 14 -10.50 -2.60 2.15
C VAL A 14 -11.67 -3.12 1.31
N ASN A 15 -12.12 -4.33 1.63
CA ASN A 15 -13.29 -4.97 1.04
C ASN A 15 -14.57 -4.24 1.44
N VAL A 16 -15.44 -4.05 0.47
CA VAL A 16 -16.77 -3.48 0.61
C VAL A 16 -17.75 -4.43 -0.04
N GLU A 17 -18.84 -4.75 0.64
CA GLU A 17 -19.93 -5.56 0.10
C GLU A 17 -21.16 -4.69 -0.11
N LEU A 18 -21.75 -4.76 -1.30
CA LEU A 18 -22.94 -4.03 -1.69
C LEU A 18 -24.04 -5.03 -2.07
N LEU A 19 -25.16 -5.00 -1.38
CA LEU A 19 -26.38 -5.68 -1.81
C LEU A 19 -27.20 -4.70 -2.67
N ILE A 20 -27.29 -5.01 -3.96
CA ILE A 20 -27.94 -4.19 -4.99
C ILE A 20 -29.19 -4.90 -5.50
N GLY A 21 -30.34 -4.23 -5.48
CA GLY A 21 -31.61 -4.75 -5.99
C GLY A 21 -32.33 -3.72 -6.85
N SER A 22 -33.42 -4.14 -7.51
CA SER A 22 -34.32 -3.23 -8.23
C SER A 22 -35.50 -2.80 -7.35
N LEU A 23 -35.95 -1.55 -7.50
CA LEU A 23 -37.12 -1.01 -6.79
C LEU A 23 -38.45 -1.51 -7.38
N ASP A 24 -38.50 -1.74 -8.68
CA ASP A 24 -39.69 -2.23 -9.39
C ASP A 24 -39.75 -3.76 -9.48
N SER A 25 -38.84 -4.44 -8.79
CA SER A 25 -38.66 -5.90 -8.82
C SER A 25 -38.35 -6.49 -10.20
N THR A 26 -38.11 -5.70 -11.25
CA THR A 26 -37.76 -6.22 -12.57
C THR A 26 -36.30 -6.64 -12.65
N ALA A 27 -36.03 -7.70 -13.41
CA ALA A 27 -34.67 -8.14 -13.69
C ALA A 27 -33.96 -7.10 -14.58
N CYS A 28 -32.73 -6.75 -14.23
CA CYS A 28 -31.92 -5.81 -15.01
C CYS A 28 -30.43 -6.06 -14.84
N THR A 29 -29.63 -5.48 -15.74
CA THR A 29 -28.18 -5.44 -15.57
C THR A 29 -27.78 -4.02 -15.21
N PHE A 30 -27.37 -3.82 -13.96
CA PHE A 30 -26.83 -2.55 -13.51
C PHE A 30 -25.38 -2.40 -14.01
N THR A 31 -25.17 -1.46 -14.94
CA THR A 31 -23.85 -1.14 -15.49
C THR A 31 -23.43 0.25 -15.00
N PRO A 32 -22.75 0.35 -13.85
CA PRO A 32 -22.44 1.64 -13.25
C PRO A 32 -21.37 2.38 -14.05
N ALA A 33 -21.75 3.50 -14.68
CA ALA A 33 -20.75 4.47 -15.11
C ALA A 33 -20.20 5.24 -13.89
N LYS A 34 -19.15 6.03 -14.12
CA LYS A 34 -18.39 6.80 -13.12
C LYS A 34 -19.23 7.71 -12.20
N LYS A 35 -20.45 8.03 -12.60
CA LYS A 35 -21.39 8.94 -11.90
C LYS A 35 -22.66 8.25 -11.41
N ASP A 36 -22.86 6.98 -11.77
CA ASP A 36 -24.10 6.27 -11.49
C ASP A 36 -24.06 5.55 -10.14
N LEU A 37 -22.88 5.37 -9.56
CA LEU A 37 -22.67 4.95 -8.18
C LEU A 37 -21.67 5.89 -7.49
N LEU A 38 -22.17 6.68 -6.55
CA LEU A 38 -21.38 7.60 -5.75
C LEU A 38 -21.01 6.94 -4.43
N VAL A 39 -19.74 7.07 -4.06
CA VAL A 39 -19.21 6.54 -2.81
C VAL A 39 -18.38 7.61 -2.13
N VAL A 40 -18.73 7.90 -0.89
CA VAL A 40 -17.98 8.79 0.00
C VAL A 40 -17.61 7.98 1.24
N ILE A 41 -16.35 8.06 1.64
CA ILE A 41 -15.89 7.52 2.92
C ILE A 41 -15.41 8.68 3.76
N GLU A 42 -15.95 8.78 4.97
CA GLU A 42 -15.65 9.86 5.91
C GLU A 42 -14.89 9.33 7.12
N ALA A 43 -13.99 10.17 7.64
CA ALA A 43 -13.40 10.02 8.96
C ALA A 43 -13.57 11.35 9.71
N ASN A 44 -14.12 11.31 10.92
CA ASN A 44 -14.43 12.51 11.71
C ASN A 44 -15.24 13.56 10.91
N ASP A 45 -16.31 13.11 10.24
CA ASP A 45 -17.21 13.94 9.43
C ASP A 45 -16.54 14.69 8.26
N LYS A 46 -15.38 14.20 7.80
CA LYS A 46 -14.66 14.71 6.63
C LYS A 46 -14.44 13.61 5.62
N ALA A 47 -14.78 13.88 4.37
CA ALA A 47 -14.50 12.98 3.26
C ALA A 47 -12.98 12.73 3.15
N VAL A 48 -12.59 11.48 3.34
CA VAL A 48 -11.24 11.00 3.05
C VAL A 48 -11.16 10.44 1.63
N TYR A 49 -12.26 9.85 1.15
CA TYR A 49 -12.42 9.37 -0.21
C TYR A 49 -13.75 9.85 -0.78
N ASP A 50 -13.71 10.31 -2.02
CA ASP A 50 -14.87 10.72 -2.81
C ASP A 50 -14.70 10.20 -4.25
N SER A 51 -15.62 9.34 -4.69
CA SER A 51 -15.57 8.75 -6.04
C SER A 51 -15.71 9.79 -7.16
N THR A 52 -16.34 10.94 -6.89
CA THR A 52 -16.49 12.03 -7.88
C THR A 52 -15.16 12.70 -8.20
N VAL A 53 -14.26 12.80 -7.22
CA VAL A 53 -12.89 13.29 -7.40
C VAL A 53 -12.11 12.31 -8.28
N CYS A 54 -12.27 11.02 -8.03
CA CYS A 54 -11.59 9.96 -8.77
C CYS A 54 -12.10 9.74 -10.19
N LYS A 55 -13.32 10.21 -10.51
CA LYS A 55 -13.95 9.99 -11.82
C LYS A 55 -13.83 8.53 -12.27
N ALA A 56 -14.02 7.60 -11.34
CA ALA A 56 -13.87 6.17 -11.53
C ALA A 56 -15.13 5.48 -10.99
N SER A 57 -15.56 4.42 -11.68
CA SER A 57 -16.63 3.59 -11.14
C SER A 57 -16.10 2.83 -9.93
N PHE A 58 -16.87 2.79 -8.85
CA PHE A 58 -16.53 2.02 -7.65
C PHE A 58 -16.73 0.50 -7.86
N LEU A 59 -17.48 0.13 -8.92
CA LEU A 59 -17.67 -1.24 -9.34
C LEU A 59 -16.93 -1.48 -10.66
N ALA A 60 -16.11 -2.54 -10.68
CA ALA A 60 -15.30 -2.88 -11.84
C ALA A 60 -16.08 -3.64 -12.93
N SER A 61 -17.27 -4.18 -12.61
CA SER A 61 -18.04 -5.01 -13.53
C SER A 61 -19.54 -4.73 -13.42
N PRO A 62 -20.29 -4.95 -14.50
CA PRO A 62 -21.75 -4.93 -14.46
C PRO A 62 -22.29 -5.94 -13.44
N VAL A 63 -23.43 -5.62 -12.85
CA VAL A 63 -24.10 -6.43 -11.83
C VAL A 63 -25.43 -6.89 -12.40
N VAL A 64 -25.60 -8.21 -12.53
CA VAL A 64 -26.88 -8.80 -12.92
C VAL A 64 -27.77 -8.88 -11.69
N ILE A 65 -28.98 -8.32 -11.80
CA ILE A 65 -30.00 -8.29 -10.75
C ILE A 65 -31.17 -9.13 -11.25
N ALA A 66 -31.43 -10.24 -10.57
CA ALA A 66 -32.58 -11.08 -10.87
C ALA A 66 -33.87 -10.45 -10.33
N GLU A 67 -34.99 -10.74 -10.99
CA GLU A 67 -36.32 -10.30 -10.57
C GLU A 67 -36.62 -10.75 -9.15
N GLY A 68 -37.03 -9.81 -8.29
CA GLY A 68 -37.36 -10.07 -6.88
C GLY A 68 -36.16 -10.36 -5.96
N PHE A 69 -34.91 -10.27 -6.44
CA PHE A 69 -33.72 -10.56 -5.64
C PHE A 69 -32.71 -9.40 -5.60
N GLY A 70 -31.94 -9.35 -4.51
CA GLY A 70 -30.73 -8.55 -4.43
C GLY A 70 -29.49 -9.37 -4.81
N THR A 71 -28.55 -8.74 -5.49
CA THR A 71 -27.24 -9.31 -5.82
C THR A 71 -26.19 -8.77 -4.87
N LEU A 72 -25.49 -9.66 -4.17
CA LEU A 72 -24.36 -9.30 -3.32
C LEU A 72 -23.10 -9.14 -4.18
N VAL A 73 -22.54 -7.94 -4.18
CA VAL A 73 -21.37 -7.54 -4.96
C VAL A 73 -20.23 -7.26 -4.00
N ARG A 74 -19.08 -7.90 -4.23
CA ARG A 74 -17.84 -7.62 -3.49
C ARG A 74 -16.96 -6.72 -4.33
N THR A 75 -16.56 -5.59 -3.76
CA THR A 75 -15.62 -4.65 -4.37
C THR A 75 -14.58 -4.22 -3.33
N THR A 76 -13.66 -3.35 -3.74
CA THR A 76 -12.54 -2.96 -2.91
C THR A 76 -12.30 -1.46 -3.04
N TRP A 77 -12.26 -0.77 -1.91
CA TRP A 77 -11.64 0.54 -1.80
C TRP A 77 -10.14 0.35 -1.58
N SER A 78 -9.29 1.16 -2.20
CA SER A 78 -7.83 1.03 -2.05
C SER A 78 -7.30 1.34 -0.64
N GLY A 79 -8.15 1.85 0.26
CA GLY A 79 -7.73 2.38 1.56
C GLY A 79 -7.00 3.73 1.48
N ARG A 80 -6.89 4.30 0.28
CA ARG A 80 -6.27 5.61 0.06
C ARG A 80 -7.30 6.71 -0.03
N GLY A 81 -6.89 7.90 0.41
CA GLY A 81 -7.71 9.08 0.21
C GLY A 81 -7.82 9.45 -1.28
N SER A 82 -8.88 10.16 -1.65
CA SER A 82 -9.02 10.71 -3.01
C SER A 82 -8.20 11.99 -3.20
N GLY A 83 -7.82 12.68 -2.13
CA GLY A 83 -7.12 13.96 -2.18
C GLY A 83 -7.82 14.96 -3.11
N LYS A 84 -7.03 15.75 -3.85
CA LYS A 84 -7.57 16.68 -4.86
C LYS A 84 -7.60 16.10 -6.27
N ALA A 85 -6.73 15.12 -6.56
CA ALA A 85 -6.48 14.64 -7.91
C ALA A 85 -6.68 13.11 -8.06
N CYS A 86 -7.07 12.41 -6.99
CA CYS A 86 -7.15 10.96 -6.93
C CYS A 86 -5.89 10.28 -7.47
N SER A 87 -4.75 10.72 -6.95
CA SER A 87 -3.44 10.24 -7.37
C SER A 87 -3.04 8.99 -6.59
N PRO A 88 -2.30 8.05 -7.19
CA PRO A 88 -1.64 6.96 -6.46
C PRO A 88 -0.64 7.45 -5.39
N ALA A 89 -0.24 8.72 -5.42
CA ALA A 89 0.60 9.33 -4.39
C ALA A 89 -0.16 9.65 -3.09
N GLU A 90 -1.49 9.62 -3.11
CA GLU A 90 -2.30 9.85 -1.90
C GLU A 90 -2.02 8.77 -0.86
N GLY A 91 -1.82 9.19 0.38
CA GLY A 91 -1.53 8.27 1.49
C GLY A 91 -2.69 7.33 1.80
N PHE A 92 -2.37 6.21 2.45
CA PHE A 92 -3.38 5.38 3.08
C PHE A 92 -3.98 6.10 4.29
N VAL A 93 -5.24 5.82 4.57
CA VAL A 93 -5.86 6.25 5.82
C VAL A 93 -5.18 5.55 7.00
N ASN A 94 -5.25 6.18 8.18
CA ASN A 94 -4.88 5.53 9.44
C ASN A 94 -6.00 4.61 9.93
N GLY A 95 -5.71 3.73 10.89
CA GLY A 95 -6.75 3.00 11.60
C GLY A 95 -7.70 3.95 12.35
N GLY A 96 -8.96 3.56 12.52
CA GLY A 96 -9.98 4.40 13.14
C GLY A 96 -11.41 4.04 12.72
N LYS A 97 -12.35 4.90 13.10
CA LYS A 97 -13.76 4.81 12.72
C LYS A 97 -14.03 5.59 11.45
N PHE A 98 -14.92 5.04 10.62
CA PHE A 98 -15.28 5.59 9.32
C PHE A 98 -16.78 5.45 9.08
N THR A 99 -17.30 6.30 8.20
CA THR A 99 -18.66 6.19 7.66
C THR A 99 -18.56 6.00 6.16
N LEU A 100 -19.09 4.89 5.65
CA LEU A 100 -19.28 4.64 4.23
C LEU A 100 -20.67 5.14 3.85
N LYS A 101 -20.75 6.03 2.85
CA LYS A 101 -21.99 6.52 2.23
C LYS A 101 -22.00 6.11 0.77
N VAL A 102 -23.06 5.46 0.34
CA VAL A 102 -23.22 4.96 -1.03
C VAL A 102 -24.56 5.43 -1.58
N SER A 103 -24.58 5.87 -2.83
CA SER A 103 -25.82 6.22 -3.52
C SER A 103 -25.72 5.86 -4.99
N ALA A 104 -26.69 5.11 -5.48
CA ALA A 104 -26.88 4.93 -6.92
C ALA A 104 -27.71 6.10 -7.47
N PHE A 105 -27.41 6.57 -8.68
CA PHE A 105 -28.20 7.63 -9.31
C PHE A 105 -29.66 7.19 -9.46
N GLY A 106 -30.59 7.92 -8.83
CA GLY A 106 -32.01 7.56 -8.80
C GLY A 106 -32.37 6.43 -7.84
N GLY A 107 -31.42 5.89 -7.08
CA GLY A 107 -31.63 4.90 -6.03
C GLY A 107 -31.63 5.52 -4.63
N GLU A 108 -32.01 4.72 -3.64
CA GLU A 108 -31.97 5.12 -2.22
C GLU A 108 -30.51 5.18 -1.71
N PRO A 109 -30.10 6.27 -1.04
CA PRO A 109 -28.80 6.34 -0.40
C PRO A 109 -28.74 5.39 0.80
N ASP A 110 -27.57 4.82 1.04
CA ASP A 110 -27.31 4.00 2.22
C ASP A 110 -26.02 4.45 2.91
N GLN A 111 -25.97 4.23 4.23
CA GLN A 111 -24.80 4.55 5.03
C GLN A 111 -24.53 3.50 6.11
N THR A 112 -23.26 3.26 6.39
CA THR A 112 -22.83 2.31 7.41
C THR A 112 -21.55 2.78 8.09
N GLU A 113 -21.44 2.53 9.39
CA GLU A 113 -20.23 2.79 10.16
C GLU A 113 -19.35 1.55 10.18
N PHE A 114 -18.04 1.73 10.11
CA PHE A 114 -17.07 0.64 10.23
C PHE A 114 -15.78 1.11 10.90
N SER A 115 -14.96 0.15 11.32
CA SER A 115 -13.66 0.43 11.93
C SER A 115 -12.55 -0.33 11.21
N LEU A 116 -11.42 0.34 10.99
CA LEU A 116 -10.19 -0.27 10.51
C LEU A 116 -9.18 -0.35 11.63
N ALA A 117 -8.59 -1.52 11.81
CA ALA A 117 -7.43 -1.68 12.68
C ALA A 117 -6.23 -0.90 12.09
N ALA A 118 -5.30 -0.48 12.97
CA ALA A 118 -4.07 0.17 12.52
C ALA A 118 -3.24 -0.80 11.66
N ALA A 119 -2.53 -0.24 10.68
CA ALA A 119 -1.59 -1.00 9.87
C ALA A 119 -0.49 -1.61 10.77
N PRO A 120 -0.04 -2.85 10.51
CA PRO A 120 1.08 -3.43 11.22
C PRO A 120 2.33 -2.55 11.11
N LYS A 121 3.02 -2.31 12.23
CA LYS A 121 4.33 -1.65 12.19
C LYS A 121 5.33 -2.58 11.50
N PRO A 122 6.13 -2.10 10.53
CA PRO A 122 7.17 -2.93 9.94
C PRO A 122 8.16 -3.37 11.01
N THR A 123 8.45 -4.66 11.06
CA THR A 123 9.52 -5.21 11.89
C THR A 123 10.86 -4.69 11.36
N PRO A 124 11.72 -4.09 12.21
CA PRO A 124 13.04 -3.66 11.75
C PRO A 124 13.84 -4.88 11.27
N THR A 125 14.34 -4.81 10.04
CA THR A 125 15.29 -5.81 9.52
C THR A 125 16.60 -5.70 10.31
N PRO A 126 17.16 -6.81 10.84
CA PRO A 126 18.46 -6.76 11.50
C PRO A 126 19.51 -6.25 10.52
N THR A 127 20.24 -5.21 10.92
CA THR A 127 21.41 -4.73 10.18
C THR A 127 22.47 -5.84 10.20
N PRO A 128 23.04 -6.24 9.03
CA PRO A 128 24.11 -7.23 9.04
C PRO A 128 25.29 -6.71 9.84
N THR A 129 25.74 -7.48 10.83
CA THR A 129 26.99 -7.21 11.54
C THR A 129 28.14 -7.33 10.54
N PRO A 130 29.04 -6.34 10.43
CA PRO A 130 30.21 -6.47 9.57
C PRO A 130 31.07 -7.64 10.08
N THR A 131 31.20 -8.69 9.27
CA THR A 131 32.17 -9.76 9.51
C THR A 131 33.56 -9.18 9.29
N ALA A 132 34.41 -9.23 10.32
CA ALA A 132 35.81 -8.87 10.17
C ALA A 132 36.44 -9.76 9.09
N THR A 133 36.88 -9.16 7.99
CA THR A 133 37.70 -9.84 6.98
C THR A 133 38.96 -10.32 7.69
N ALA A 134 39.15 -11.65 7.74
CA ALA A 134 40.37 -12.23 8.28
C ALA A 134 41.57 -11.65 7.52
N THR A 135 42.45 -10.95 8.23
CA THR A 135 43.73 -10.51 7.71
C THR A 135 44.51 -11.74 7.27
N SER A 136 44.72 -11.88 5.96
CA SER A 136 45.55 -12.95 5.39
C SER A 136 46.94 -12.91 6.06
N PRO A 137 47.49 -14.04 6.53
CA PRO A 137 48.86 -14.08 7.01
C PRO A 137 49.79 -13.70 5.85
N SER A 138 50.62 -12.67 6.05
CA SER A 138 51.73 -12.37 5.15
C SER A 138 52.59 -13.62 4.96
N ALA A 139 52.84 -13.98 3.71
CA ALA A 139 53.73 -15.06 3.33
C ALA A 139 55.10 -14.90 4.01
N PRO A 140 55.75 -16.00 4.46
CA PRO A 140 57.08 -15.92 5.02
C PRO A 140 58.07 -15.48 3.94
N THR A 141 58.71 -14.34 4.16
CA THR A 141 59.89 -13.90 3.43
C THR A 141 61.00 -14.94 3.58
N PRO A 142 61.64 -15.43 2.50
CA PRO A 142 62.82 -16.30 2.63
C PRO A 142 64.00 -15.46 3.12
N THR A 143 64.36 -15.61 4.40
CA THR A 143 65.62 -15.07 4.95
C THR A 143 66.76 -15.98 4.54
N THR A 144 67.58 -15.50 3.60
CA THR A 144 68.89 -16.06 3.25
C THR A 144 69.86 -15.85 4.43
N SER A 145 70.45 -16.96 4.91
CA SER A 145 71.52 -17.00 5.91
C SER A 145 72.89 -17.11 5.19
N PRO A 146 74.04 -16.75 5.79
CA PRO A 146 74.92 -15.68 5.29
C PRO A 146 76.31 -16.17 4.83
N LEU A 147 77.20 -15.19 4.54
CA LEU A 147 78.69 -15.16 4.65
C LEU A 147 79.43 -14.96 3.30
N PRO A 148 80.62 -14.30 3.20
CA PRO A 148 81.42 -13.53 4.17
C PRO A 148 81.73 -12.06 3.79
N THR A 149 82.25 -11.38 4.81
CA THR A 149 82.97 -10.10 4.91
C THR A 149 84.05 -9.82 3.85
N THR A 150 84.01 -8.60 3.27
CA THR A 150 85.20 -7.74 3.04
C THR A 150 84.83 -6.24 3.00
N LYS A 151 85.17 -5.53 4.09
CA LYS A 151 85.87 -4.22 4.25
C LYS A 151 86.17 -3.37 2.96
N PRO A 152 86.51 -2.06 3.08
CA PRO A 152 85.69 -0.86 3.37
C PRO A 152 85.91 0.31 2.35
N THR A 153 85.18 1.43 2.57
CA THR A 153 85.64 2.83 2.39
C THR A 153 85.04 3.68 1.24
N ALA A 154 84.50 4.83 1.69
CA ALA A 154 84.36 6.16 1.03
C ALA A 154 83.30 6.31 -0.08
N GLN A 155 82.64 7.45 -0.34
CA GLN A 155 82.50 8.78 0.28
C GLN A 155 81.72 9.61 -0.77
N GLY A 156 80.82 10.50 -0.36
CA GLY A 156 80.27 11.60 -1.20
C GLY A 156 78.82 11.43 -1.65
N SER A 157 77.89 12.33 -1.27
CA SER A 157 77.62 13.67 -1.87
C SER A 157 76.97 13.52 -3.26
N GLU A 158 75.91 14.19 -3.71
CA GLU A 158 75.10 15.35 -3.31
C GLU A 158 73.97 15.45 -4.38
N GLN A 159 73.00 16.35 -4.17
CA GLN A 159 71.97 17.00 -5.02
C GLN A 159 72.00 16.76 -6.56
N ASP A 160 70.90 16.87 -7.31
CA ASP A 160 69.77 17.82 -7.27
C ASP A 160 68.56 17.22 -8.03
#